data_AF-A0A835B2D9-F1
#
_entry.id   AF-A0A835B2D9-F1
#
_cell.length_a   1.000
_cell.length_b   1.000
_cell.length_c   1.000
_cell.angle_alpha   90.00
_cell.angle_beta   90.00
_cell.angle_gamma   90.00
#
_symmetry.space_group_name_H-M   'P 1'
#
loop_
_entity.id
_entity.type
_entity.pdbx_description
1 polymer ?
#
loop_
_entity_poly.entity_id
_entity_poly.type
_entity_poly.pdbx_seq_one_letter_code
_entity_poly.pdbx_strand_id
1 'polypeptide(L)'
;MVISKAVGPAIGIDLGTTYSCVAIWRRDRGEVIANDQGNHLTPSCVAFTDNERFVGEAALNQAASNPTNTVFGENTTRLFLREATIDAGTIAGLNVMRIINEPTAAAIAYGLDKMPVSDKGRMVLVFDLGGGTFDVSLVNIDRGLDIGMGLFEVKAVAGNTHLGGADFDNEMVKFCMRDFLRKHRKIDIRSNQRAIRRLKTACERAKRMLSSTAETTIEVDSLHDGIDFSTSISRSRFEELNRDLFNAAL
;
A
#
# COMPACT_ATOMS: atom_id res chain seq x y z
N MET A 1 -17.41 36.22 16.89
CA MET A 1 -17.78 34.89 17.40
C MET A 1 -16.56 34.00 17.28
N VAL A 2 -15.88 33.71 18.39
CA VAL A 2 -14.71 32.83 18.40
C VAL A 2 -15.24 31.41 18.23
N ILE A 3 -15.08 30.83 17.04
CA ILE A 3 -15.34 29.40 16.85
C ILE A 3 -14.28 28.68 17.67
N SER A 4 -14.65 28.12 18.82
CA SER A 4 -13.77 27.23 19.56
C SER A 4 -13.49 26.03 18.65
N LYS A 5 -12.25 25.90 18.15
CA LYS A 5 -11.80 24.67 17.49
C LYS A 5 -12.00 23.54 18.49
N ALA A 6 -12.94 22.64 18.20
CA ALA A 6 -13.04 21.40 18.95
C ALA A 6 -11.69 20.68 18.83
N VAL A 7 -10.98 20.53 19.94
CA VAL A 7 -9.74 19.75 20.00
C VAL A 7 -10.15 18.29 20.08
N GLY A 8 -10.49 17.73 18.91
CA GLY A 8 -10.66 16.29 18.76
C GLY A 8 -9.32 15.56 18.95
N PRO A 9 -9.36 14.25 19.18
CA PRO A 9 -8.14 13.43 19.25
C PRO A 9 -7.37 13.49 17.93
N ALA A 10 -6.04 13.59 18.01
CA ALA A 10 -5.18 13.46 16.84
C ALA A 10 -5.12 11.98 16.39
N ILE A 11 -5.05 11.77 15.08
CA ILE A 11 -4.87 10.46 14.43
C ILE A 11 -3.62 10.48 13.55
N GLY A 12 -3.00 9.32 13.36
CA GLY A 12 -2.01 9.08 12.33
C GLY A 12 -2.68 8.48 11.11
N ILE A 13 -2.41 9.03 9.93
CA ILE A 13 -2.89 8.51 8.66
C ILE A 13 -1.67 8.18 7.81
N ASP A 14 -1.55 6.93 7.42
CA ASP A 14 -0.66 6.47 6.38
C ASP A 14 -1.43 6.47 5.04
N LEU A 15 -0.98 7.30 4.10
CA LEU A 15 -1.61 7.49 2.79
C LEU A 15 -0.78 6.77 1.72
N GLY A 16 -0.81 5.44 1.73
CA GLY A 16 -0.06 4.62 0.80
C GLY A 16 -0.66 4.56 -0.61
N THR A 17 0.16 4.17 -1.59
CA THR A 17 -0.24 4.06 -3.01
C THR A 17 -1.44 3.12 -3.21
N THR A 18 -1.42 1.94 -2.58
CA THR A 18 -2.46 0.91 -2.79
C THR A 18 -3.46 0.86 -1.65
N TYR A 19 -3.00 1.06 -0.42
CA TYR A 19 -3.83 1.03 0.78
C TYR A 19 -3.45 2.19 1.68
N SER A 20 -4.47 2.74 2.35
CA SER A 20 -4.32 3.69 3.43
C SER A 20 -4.66 3.02 4.76
N CYS A 21 -4.05 3.52 5.84
CA CYS A 21 -4.25 3.04 7.19
C CYS A 21 -4.48 4.23 8.14
N VAL A 22 -5.33 4.05 9.14
CA VAL A 22 -5.56 5.06 10.18
C VAL A 22 -5.30 4.43 11.54
N ALA A 23 -4.51 5.11 12.37
CA ALA A 23 -4.22 4.70 13.72
C ALA A 23 -4.41 5.84 14.71
N ILE A 24 -4.68 5.49 15.96
CA ILE A 24 -4.80 6.43 17.06
C ILE A 24 -3.94 5.98 18.23
N TRP A 25 -3.29 6.93 18.91
CA TRP A 25 -2.58 6.65 20.14
C TRP A 25 -3.53 6.81 21.33
N ARG A 26 -3.86 5.70 22.01
CA ARG A 26 -4.69 5.69 23.22
C ARG A 26 -4.21 4.57 24.14
N ARG A 27 -4.35 4.77 25.46
CA ARG A 27 -3.98 3.76 26.48
C ARG A 27 -2.53 3.28 26.32
N ASP A 28 -1.62 4.22 26.06
CA ASP A 28 -0.18 3.97 25.89
C ASP A 28 0.18 2.96 24.79
N ARG A 29 -0.67 2.88 23.75
CA ARG A 29 -0.42 2.05 22.56
C ARG A 29 -0.99 2.70 21.30
N GLY A 30 -0.40 2.33 20.17
CA GLY A 30 -1.01 2.55 18.86
C GLY A 30 -2.13 1.54 18.63
N GLU A 31 -3.30 2.01 18.26
CA GLU A 31 -4.44 1.18 17.85
C GLU A 31 -4.78 1.51 16.39
N VAL A 32 -4.68 0.51 15.51
CA VAL A 32 -5.12 0.63 14.12
C VAL A 32 -6.63 0.53 14.07
N ILE A 33 -7.28 1.52 13.47
CA ILE A 33 -8.73 1.62 13.39
C ILE A 33 -9.20 0.79 12.18
N ALA A 34 -10.15 -0.11 12.42
CA ALA A 34 -10.82 -0.83 11.34
C ALA A 34 -11.83 0.08 10.64
N ASN A 35 -11.98 -0.07 9.33
CA ASN A 35 -13.03 0.58 8.55
C ASN A 35 -14.40 -0.09 8.81
N ASP A 36 -15.43 0.38 8.11
CA ASP A 36 -16.81 -0.11 8.22
C ASP A 36 -16.98 -1.59 7.80
N GLN A 37 -16.02 -2.13 7.05
CA GLN A 37 -15.95 -3.55 6.67
C GLN A 37 -15.13 -4.40 7.65
N GLY A 38 -14.58 -3.79 8.71
CA GLY A 38 -13.73 -4.49 9.69
C GLY A 38 -12.27 -4.66 9.25
N ASN A 39 -11.86 -4.07 8.12
CA ASN A 39 -10.48 -4.14 7.63
C ASN A 39 -9.62 -3.02 8.23
N HIS A 40 -8.37 -3.32 8.57
CA HIS A 40 -7.40 -2.34 9.06
C HIS A 40 -6.69 -1.55 7.95
N LEU A 41 -6.87 -1.97 6.70
CA LEU A 41 -6.33 -1.32 5.50
C LEU A 41 -7.50 -1.01 4.58
N THR A 42 -7.60 0.22 4.13
CA THR A 42 -8.64 0.67 3.18
C THR A 42 -7.98 0.91 1.82
N PRO A 43 -8.49 0.33 0.70
CA PRO A 43 -7.93 0.58 -0.62
C PRO A 43 -7.87 2.07 -0.95
N SER A 44 -6.72 2.55 -1.44
CA SER A 44 -6.53 3.93 -1.89
C SER A 44 -7.16 4.12 -3.27
N CYS A 45 -8.50 4.13 -3.34
CA CYS A 45 -9.24 4.34 -4.57
C CYS A 45 -10.58 5.04 -4.36
N VAL A 46 -11.00 5.78 -5.38
CA VAL A 46 -12.24 6.55 -5.41
C VAL A 46 -12.93 6.28 -6.75
N ALA A 47 -14.23 5.98 -6.71
CA ALA A 47 -15.04 5.81 -7.92
C ALA A 47 -16.19 6.82 -7.94
N PHE A 48 -16.52 7.31 -9.12
CA PHE A 48 -17.61 8.25 -9.34
C PHE A 48 -18.68 7.62 -10.23
N THR A 49 -19.94 7.85 -9.86
CA THR A 49 -21.11 7.66 -10.71
C THR A 49 -21.80 9.01 -10.89
N ASP A 50 -22.91 9.03 -11.64
CA ASP A 50 -23.68 10.27 -11.85
C ASP A 50 -24.22 10.86 -10.54
N ASN A 51 -24.44 10.03 -9.52
CA ASN A 51 -25.11 10.44 -8.27
C ASN A 51 -24.25 10.25 -7.01
N GLU A 52 -23.21 9.42 -7.05
CA GLU A 52 -22.51 8.97 -5.86
C GLU A 52 -20.99 8.94 -6.05
N ARG A 53 -20.28 9.09 -4.92
CA ARG A 53 -18.84 8.89 -4.82
C ARG A 53 -18.57 7.75 -3.85
N PHE A 54 -17.87 6.74 -4.33
CA PHE A 54 -17.43 5.59 -3.56
C PHE A 54 -15.95 5.73 -3.20
N VAL A 55 -15.56 5.22 -2.04
CA VAL A 55 -14.18 5.22 -1.53
C VAL A 55 -13.84 3.84 -1.00
N GLY A 56 -12.59 3.41 -1.10
CA GLY A 56 -12.14 2.15 -0.52
C GLY A 56 -12.67 0.93 -1.25
N GLU A 57 -13.08 -0.07 -0.50
CA GLU A 57 -13.58 -1.35 -1.01
C GLU A 57 -14.76 -1.18 -1.96
N ALA A 58 -15.66 -0.22 -1.68
CA ALA A 58 -16.81 0.04 -2.54
C ALA A 58 -16.40 0.57 -3.93
N ALA A 59 -15.34 1.38 -4.01
CA ALA A 59 -14.76 1.83 -5.27
C ALA A 59 -13.99 0.68 -5.96
N LEU A 60 -13.23 -0.11 -5.20
CA LEU A 60 -12.48 -1.25 -5.72
C LEU A 60 -13.38 -2.31 -6.36
N ASN A 61 -14.52 -2.63 -5.72
CA ASN A 61 -15.44 -3.67 -6.15
C ASN A 61 -16.07 -3.37 -7.52
N GLN A 62 -16.31 -2.09 -7.84
CA GLN A 62 -16.89 -1.68 -9.12
C GLN A 62 -15.83 -1.32 -10.18
N ALA A 63 -14.55 -1.33 -9.84
CA ALA A 63 -13.46 -0.89 -10.72
C ALA A 63 -13.42 -1.62 -12.07
N ALA A 64 -13.84 -2.88 -12.09
CA ALA A 64 -13.89 -3.67 -13.32
C ALA A 64 -15.06 -3.27 -14.25
N SER A 65 -16.20 -2.84 -13.68
CA SER A 65 -17.38 -2.40 -14.43
C SER A 65 -17.39 -0.90 -14.73
N ASN A 66 -16.65 -0.10 -13.95
CA ASN A 66 -16.57 1.36 -14.07
C ASN A 66 -15.10 1.84 -14.13
N PRO A 67 -14.28 1.32 -15.06
CA PRO A 67 -12.83 1.55 -15.03
C PRO A 67 -12.44 2.99 -15.32
N THR A 68 -13.19 3.71 -16.14
CA THR A 68 -12.87 5.09 -16.55
C THR A 68 -13.17 6.12 -15.47
N ASN A 69 -14.11 5.82 -14.56
CA ASN A 69 -14.48 6.71 -13.46
C ASN A 69 -13.99 6.18 -12.11
N THR A 70 -13.07 5.22 -12.11
CA THR A 70 -12.40 4.74 -10.89
C THR A 70 -10.94 5.15 -10.91
N VAL A 71 -10.56 5.97 -9.93
CA VAL A 71 -9.20 6.48 -9.74
C VAL A 71 -8.52 5.69 -8.63
N PHE A 72 -7.28 5.27 -8.86
CA PHE A 72 -6.42 4.61 -7.88
C PHE A 72 -5.30 5.55 -7.45
N GLY A 73 -4.74 5.33 -6.26
CA GLY A 73 -3.52 6.02 -5.85
C GLY A 73 -2.42 5.81 -6.89
N GLU A 74 -1.86 6.91 -7.38
CA GLU A 74 -0.75 6.90 -8.34
C GLU A 74 0.57 7.18 -7.63
N ASN A 75 1.65 6.55 -8.12
CA ASN A 75 3.00 6.85 -7.69
C ASN A 75 3.35 8.29 -8.08
N THR A 76 3.36 9.20 -7.12
CA THR A 76 3.71 10.61 -7.36
C THR A 76 5.04 10.94 -6.68
N THR A 77 5.91 11.65 -7.40
CA THR A 77 7.27 11.97 -6.97
C THR A 77 7.29 12.86 -5.70
N ARG A 78 8.13 12.49 -4.73
CA ARG A 78 8.19 12.99 -3.33
C ARG A 78 8.20 14.51 -3.09
N LEU A 79 8.72 15.32 -4.00
CA LEU A 79 9.02 16.74 -3.71
C LEU A 79 7.82 17.68 -3.83
N PHE A 80 6.84 17.38 -4.69
CA PHE A 80 5.62 18.19 -4.84
C PHE A 80 4.47 17.73 -3.92
N LEU A 81 4.68 16.65 -3.17
CA LEU A 81 3.60 15.96 -2.45
C LEU A 81 3.30 16.58 -1.07
N ARG A 82 4.26 17.21 -0.39
CA ARG A 82 4.05 17.63 1.01
C ARG A 82 2.95 18.68 1.14
N GLU A 83 2.99 19.71 0.30
CA GLU A 83 1.98 20.78 0.28
C GLU A 83 0.64 20.23 -0.24
N ALA A 84 0.66 19.46 -1.33
CA ALA A 84 -0.54 18.81 -1.86
C ALA A 84 -1.23 17.88 -0.84
N THR A 85 -0.47 17.14 -0.02
CA THR A 85 -1.03 16.29 1.04
C THR A 85 -1.59 17.11 2.20
N ILE A 86 -0.98 18.24 2.54
CA ILE A 86 -1.52 19.17 3.54
C ILE A 86 -2.84 19.78 3.03
N ASP A 87 -2.87 20.18 1.76
CA ASP A 87 -4.06 20.72 1.10
C ASP A 87 -5.16 19.66 1.02
N ALA A 88 -4.84 18.43 0.63
CA ALA A 88 -5.78 17.32 0.61
C ALA A 88 -6.38 17.05 2.00
N GLY A 89 -5.53 17.05 3.05
CA GLY A 89 -6.00 16.95 4.43
C GLY A 89 -6.92 18.10 4.82
N THR A 90 -6.59 19.32 4.41
CA THR A 90 -7.40 20.52 4.66
C THR A 90 -8.76 20.45 3.93
N ILE A 91 -8.77 20.02 2.66
CA ILE A 91 -9.99 19.78 1.86
C ILE A 91 -10.86 18.70 2.52
N ALA A 92 -10.24 17.68 3.12
CA ALA A 92 -10.93 16.65 3.90
C ALA A 92 -11.41 17.11 5.28
N GLY A 93 -11.19 18.38 5.66
CA GLY A 93 -11.59 18.95 6.94
C GLY A 93 -10.65 18.63 8.12
N LEU A 94 -9.44 18.15 7.83
CA LEU A 94 -8.44 17.84 8.85
C LEU A 94 -7.51 19.03 9.10
N ASN A 95 -7.17 19.27 10.37
CA ASN A 95 -6.08 20.15 10.75
C ASN A 95 -4.76 19.36 10.73
N VAL A 96 -4.01 19.43 9.63
CA VAL A 96 -2.76 18.67 9.45
C VAL A 96 -1.67 19.23 10.37
N MET A 97 -1.47 18.58 11.52
CA MET A 97 -0.52 19.05 12.55
C MET A 97 0.94 18.86 12.14
N ARG A 98 1.24 17.78 11.42
CA ARG A 98 2.59 17.43 10.99
C ARG A 98 2.52 16.42 9.85
N ILE A 99 3.43 16.57 8.88
CA ILE A 99 3.78 15.51 7.94
C ILE A 99 5.03 14.81 8.47
N ILE A 100 4.96 13.49 8.60
CA ILE A 100 6.06 12.63 9.08
C ILE A 100 6.44 11.72 7.92
N ASN A 101 7.73 11.53 7.68
CA ASN A 101 8.21 10.58 6.69
C ASN A 101 7.98 9.15 7.19
N GLU A 102 7.50 8.26 6.32
CA GLU A 102 7.30 6.82 6.58
C GLU A 102 8.46 6.17 7.34
N PRO A 103 9.75 6.30 6.94
CA PRO A 103 10.83 5.66 7.67
C PRO A 103 10.99 6.16 9.11
N THR A 104 10.68 7.43 9.37
CA THR A 104 10.67 7.98 10.73
C THR A 104 9.47 7.45 11.52
N ALA A 105 8.30 7.37 10.92
CA ALA A 105 7.11 6.80 11.56
C ALA A 105 7.31 5.32 11.92
N ALA A 106 7.88 4.53 11.00
CA ALA A 106 8.25 3.14 11.22
C ALA A 106 9.31 2.99 12.32
N ALA A 107 10.35 3.86 12.31
CA ALA A 107 11.36 3.86 13.36
C ALA A 107 10.79 4.24 14.73
N ILE A 108 9.84 5.20 14.81
CA ILE A 108 9.12 5.54 16.04
C ILE A 108 8.33 4.31 16.52
N ALA A 109 7.53 3.70 15.65
CA ALA A 109 6.76 2.51 16.00
C ALA A 109 7.65 1.36 16.52
N TYR A 110 8.84 1.17 15.93
CA TYR A 110 9.82 0.20 16.41
C TYR A 110 10.48 0.63 17.74
N GLY A 111 10.83 1.91 17.86
CA GLY A 111 11.62 2.45 18.97
C GLY A 111 10.84 2.64 20.27
N LEU A 112 9.52 2.80 20.21
CA LEU A 112 8.66 3.02 21.40
C LEU A 112 8.84 1.94 22.48
N ASP A 113 8.87 0.66 22.09
CA ASP A 113 9.06 -0.45 23.04
C ASP A 113 10.51 -0.93 23.15
N LYS A 114 11.41 -0.42 22.29
CA LYS A 114 12.77 -0.93 22.11
C LYS A 114 13.85 0.12 22.28
N MET A 115 13.57 1.18 23.02
CA MET A 115 14.51 2.26 23.28
C MET A 115 15.86 1.70 23.76
N PRO A 116 16.99 2.22 23.27
CA PRO A 116 18.30 1.81 23.76
C PRO A 116 18.40 2.06 25.27
N VAL A 117 18.89 1.05 25.99
CA VAL A 117 19.20 1.18 27.42
C VAL A 117 20.54 1.93 27.61
N SER A 118 21.42 1.90 26.60
CA SER A 118 22.72 2.56 26.59
C SER A 118 22.69 3.93 25.92
N ASP A 119 23.57 4.83 26.36
CA ASP A 119 23.81 6.16 25.75
C ASP A 119 24.41 6.07 24.34
N LYS A 120 24.83 4.88 23.90
CA LYS A 120 25.17 4.63 22.51
C LYS A 120 23.86 4.40 21.75
N GLY A 121 23.48 5.38 20.94
CA GLY A 121 22.34 5.27 20.02
C GLY A 121 22.38 3.97 19.20
N ARG A 122 21.21 3.49 18.78
CA ARG A 122 21.05 2.28 17.96
C ARG A 122 20.82 2.68 16.51
N MET A 123 21.65 2.13 15.63
CA MET A 123 21.38 2.19 14.20
C MET A 123 20.32 1.16 13.81
N VAL A 124 19.25 1.62 13.18
CA VAL A 124 18.15 0.80 12.64
C VAL A 124 18.09 0.98 11.13
N LEU A 125 18.02 -0.12 10.39
CA LEU A 125 17.68 -0.12 8.97
C LEU A 125 16.17 -0.28 8.84
N VAL A 126 15.51 0.72 8.26
CA VAL A 126 14.11 0.63 7.84
C VAL A 126 14.10 0.22 6.38
N PHE A 127 13.51 -0.93 6.10
CA PHE A 127 13.30 -1.46 4.75
C PHE A 127 11.80 -1.44 4.47
N ASP A 128 11.38 -0.51 3.62
CA ASP A 128 9.97 -0.26 3.31
C ASP A 128 9.70 -0.57 1.83
N LEU A 129 9.03 -1.70 1.58
CA LEU A 129 8.64 -2.14 0.24
C LEU A 129 7.12 -2.13 0.14
N GLY A 130 6.59 -0.98 -0.29
CA GLY A 130 5.16 -0.70 -0.36
C GLY A 130 4.50 -1.19 -1.64
N GLY A 131 3.33 -0.63 -1.93
CA GLY A 131 2.53 -0.99 -3.11
C GLY A 131 3.12 -0.53 -4.43
N GLY A 132 3.81 0.62 -4.45
CA GLY A 132 4.43 1.16 -5.66
C GLY A 132 5.77 1.87 -5.45
N THR A 133 6.23 1.97 -4.20
CA THR A 133 7.50 2.59 -3.82
C THR A 133 8.31 1.64 -2.95
N PHE A 134 9.63 1.75 -3.08
CA PHE A 134 10.61 1.05 -2.27
C PHE A 134 11.57 2.05 -1.67
N ASP A 135 11.75 2.02 -0.36
CA ASP A 135 12.59 2.93 0.39
C ASP A 135 13.41 2.20 1.46
N VAL A 136 14.69 2.55 1.54
CA VAL A 136 15.61 2.08 2.57
C VAL A 136 16.17 3.27 3.30
N SER A 137 16.03 3.28 4.62
CA SER A 137 16.54 4.36 5.46
C SER A 137 17.38 3.82 6.61
N LEU A 138 18.53 4.44 6.87
CA LEU A 138 19.28 4.24 8.10
C LEU A 138 18.84 5.30 9.11
N VAL A 139 18.31 4.87 10.25
CA VAL A 139 17.78 5.74 11.31
C VAL A 139 18.52 5.49 12.61
N ASN A 140 19.17 6.53 13.13
CA ASN A 140 19.79 6.49 14.45
C ASN A 140 18.71 6.78 15.49
N ILE A 141 18.50 5.85 16.39
CA ILE A 141 17.58 5.99 17.51
C ILE A 141 18.42 6.21 18.75
N ASP A 142 18.34 7.41 19.32
CA ASP A 142 18.97 7.77 20.58
C ASP A 142 17.89 7.98 21.64
N ARG A 143 18.18 7.60 22.89
CA ARG A 143 17.27 7.87 24.02
C ARG A 143 17.15 9.37 24.28
N GLY A 144 18.15 10.16 23.86
CA GLY A 144 18.22 11.57 24.17
C GLY A 144 18.52 11.83 25.64
N LEU A 145 18.82 13.10 25.96
CA LEU A 145 19.10 13.53 27.33
C LEU A 145 17.80 13.91 28.09
N ASP A 146 16.73 14.21 27.37
CA ASP A 146 15.44 14.60 27.93
C ASP A 146 14.54 13.38 28.17
N ILE A 147 14.07 13.24 29.42
CA ILE A 147 13.15 12.19 29.84
C ILE A 147 11.81 12.40 29.11
N GLY A 148 11.61 11.66 28.02
CA GLY A 148 10.34 11.61 27.29
C GLY A 148 10.41 11.88 25.79
N MET A 149 11.57 12.23 25.23
CA MET A 149 11.73 12.43 23.78
C MET A 149 12.95 11.66 23.25
N GLY A 150 12.70 10.46 22.70
CA GLY A 150 13.71 9.77 21.92
C GLY A 150 14.04 10.55 20.64
N LEU A 151 15.32 10.63 20.29
CA LEU A 151 15.79 11.27 19.08
C LEU A 151 15.82 10.24 17.94
N PHE A 152 15.11 10.53 16.86
CA PHE A 152 15.08 9.68 15.66
C PHE A 152 15.68 10.46 14.50
N GLU A 153 16.94 10.15 14.17
CA GLU A 153 17.69 10.87 13.15
C GLU A 153 17.93 10.00 11.91
N VAL A 154 17.39 10.41 10.78
CA VAL A 154 17.64 9.73 9.49
C VAL A 154 19.04 10.09 9.00
N LYS A 155 19.91 9.09 8.86
CA LYS A 155 21.30 9.24 8.42
C LYS A 155 21.49 9.07 6.91
N ALA A 156 20.71 8.21 6.29
CA ALA A 156 20.75 7.98 4.85
C ALA A 156 19.38 7.49 4.38
N VAL A 157 19.03 7.84 3.14
CA VAL A 157 17.84 7.34 2.44
C VAL A 157 18.25 6.96 1.02
N ALA A 158 17.83 5.78 0.58
CA ALA A 158 17.92 5.30 -0.79
C ALA A 158 16.60 4.61 -1.15
N GLY A 159 16.36 4.30 -2.42
CA GLY A 159 15.12 3.64 -2.82
C GLY A 159 14.81 3.76 -4.30
N ASN A 160 13.65 3.24 -4.68
CA ASN A 160 13.08 3.32 -6.02
C ASN A 160 11.60 3.70 -5.92
N THR A 161 11.24 4.84 -6.51
CA THR A 161 9.87 5.39 -6.51
C THR A 161 8.90 4.69 -7.48
N HIS A 162 9.38 3.68 -8.21
CA HIS A 162 8.64 2.92 -9.22
C HIS A 162 8.90 1.41 -9.07
N LEU A 163 9.00 0.93 -7.83
CA LEU A 163 9.15 -0.48 -7.50
C LEU A 163 8.30 -0.80 -6.29
N GLY A 164 7.34 -1.70 -6.42
CA GLY A 164 6.55 -2.17 -5.29
C GLY A 164 5.67 -3.39 -5.61
N GLY A 165 4.76 -3.68 -4.68
CA GLY A 165 3.86 -4.81 -4.75
C GLY A 165 3.02 -4.91 -6.03
N ALA A 166 2.66 -3.77 -6.64
CA ALA A 166 1.89 -3.71 -7.88
C ALA A 166 2.70 -4.18 -9.10
N ASP A 167 4.03 -4.02 -9.08
CA ASP A 167 4.90 -4.56 -10.13
C ASP A 167 4.92 -6.09 -10.08
N PHE A 168 4.90 -6.65 -8.86
CA PHE A 168 4.80 -8.10 -8.69
C PHE A 168 3.46 -8.65 -9.20
N ASP A 169 2.37 -7.91 -8.94
CA ASP A 169 1.04 -8.26 -9.46
C ASP A 169 1.03 -8.20 -11.00
N ASN A 170 1.71 -7.22 -11.60
CA ASN A 170 1.79 -7.09 -13.05
C ASN A 170 2.53 -8.28 -13.69
N GLU A 171 3.58 -8.82 -13.07
CA GLU A 171 4.25 -10.04 -13.57
C GLU A 171 3.35 -11.28 -13.47
N MET A 172 2.57 -11.41 -12.39
CA MET A 172 1.57 -12.46 -12.25
C MET A 172 0.45 -12.34 -13.30
N VAL A 173 0.00 -11.12 -13.61
CA VAL A 173 -0.99 -10.87 -14.67
C VAL A 173 -0.44 -11.26 -16.04
N LYS A 174 0.81 -10.89 -16.37
CA LYS A 174 1.48 -11.33 -17.62
C LYS A 174 1.58 -12.85 -17.71
N PHE A 175 1.85 -13.53 -16.60
CA PHE A 175 1.80 -14.99 -16.53
C PHE A 175 0.40 -15.53 -16.85
N CYS A 176 -0.64 -15.01 -16.18
CA CYS A 176 -2.02 -15.45 -16.39
C CYS A 176 -2.50 -15.22 -17.83
N MET A 177 -2.18 -14.07 -18.43
CA MET A 177 -2.54 -13.76 -19.81
C MET A 177 -1.88 -14.70 -20.81
N ARG A 178 -0.60 -15.06 -20.60
CA ARG A 178 0.09 -16.04 -21.44
C ARG A 178 -0.54 -17.42 -21.31
N ASP A 179 -0.94 -17.82 -20.10
CA ASP A 179 -1.61 -19.10 -19.87
C ASP A 179 -3.00 -19.14 -20.52
N PHE A 180 -3.79 -18.06 -20.41
CA PHE A 180 -5.09 -17.92 -21.08
C PHE A 180 -4.95 -18.01 -22.60
N LEU A 181 -4.02 -17.25 -23.19
CA LEU A 181 -3.72 -17.26 -24.63
C LEU A 181 -3.38 -18.68 -25.13
N ARG A 182 -2.60 -19.43 -24.34
CA ARG A 182 -2.20 -20.81 -24.64
C ARG A 182 -3.37 -21.78 -24.57
N LYS A 183 -4.22 -21.68 -23.53
CA LYS A 183 -5.37 -22.58 -23.32
C LYS A 183 -6.51 -22.33 -24.31
N HIS A 184 -6.69 -21.09 -24.78
CA HIS A 184 -7.86 -20.68 -25.55
C HIS A 184 -7.52 -20.21 -26.98
N ARG A 185 -6.70 -20.98 -27.70
CA ARG A 185 -6.48 -20.83 -29.16
C ARG A 185 -6.10 -19.41 -29.61
N LYS A 186 -5.23 -18.73 -28.86
CA LYS A 186 -4.74 -17.37 -29.16
C LYS A 186 -5.78 -16.25 -29.00
N ILE A 187 -6.83 -16.44 -28.19
CA ILE A 187 -7.67 -15.33 -27.74
C ILE A 187 -6.84 -14.39 -26.86
N ASP A 188 -6.64 -13.16 -27.33
CA ASP A 188 -5.85 -12.14 -26.64
C ASP A 188 -6.76 -11.16 -25.89
N ILE A 189 -6.60 -11.09 -24.57
CA ILE A 189 -7.40 -10.24 -23.69
C ILE A 189 -6.71 -8.91 -23.36
N ARG A 190 -5.56 -8.59 -23.98
CA ARG A 190 -4.78 -7.36 -23.71
C ARG A 190 -5.59 -6.07 -23.85
N SER A 191 -6.53 -6.02 -24.79
CA SER A 191 -7.39 -4.86 -25.01
C SER A 191 -8.57 -4.78 -24.03
N ASN A 192 -8.90 -5.87 -23.33
CA ASN A 192 -10.05 -5.95 -22.45
C ASN A 192 -9.68 -5.48 -21.02
N GLN A 193 -9.81 -4.17 -20.78
CA GLN A 193 -9.47 -3.55 -19.50
C GLN A 193 -10.22 -4.16 -18.31
N ARG A 194 -11.48 -4.58 -18.51
CA ARG A 194 -12.27 -5.26 -17.48
C ARG A 194 -11.65 -6.60 -17.10
N ALA A 195 -11.25 -7.42 -18.08
CA ALA A 195 -10.58 -8.69 -17.84
C ALA A 195 -9.23 -8.49 -17.13
N ILE A 196 -8.43 -7.53 -17.58
CA ILE A 196 -7.13 -7.20 -16.96
C ILE A 196 -7.30 -6.75 -15.51
N ARG A 197 -8.29 -5.90 -15.22
CA ARG A 197 -8.56 -5.45 -13.84
C ARG A 197 -8.93 -6.61 -12.93
N ARG A 198 -9.78 -7.53 -13.40
CA ARG A 198 -10.18 -8.71 -12.63
C ARG A 198 -9.01 -9.66 -12.38
N LEU A 199 -8.11 -9.82 -13.37
CA LEU A 199 -6.86 -10.56 -13.18
C LEU A 199 -5.94 -9.89 -12.16
N LYS A 200 -5.79 -8.55 -12.18
CA LYS A 200 -4.99 -7.82 -11.18
C LYS A 200 -5.47 -8.12 -9.76
N THR A 201 -6.77 -8.00 -9.51
CA THR A 201 -7.37 -8.31 -8.20
C THR A 201 -7.13 -9.77 -7.78
N ALA A 202 -7.30 -10.73 -8.71
CA ALA A 202 -7.06 -12.14 -8.42
C ALA A 202 -5.56 -12.44 -8.16
N CYS A 203 -4.66 -11.81 -8.91
CA CYS A 203 -3.21 -11.94 -8.74
C CYS A 203 -2.73 -11.36 -7.41
N GLU A 204 -3.22 -10.17 -7.02
CA GLU A 204 -2.91 -9.57 -5.71
C GLU A 204 -3.34 -10.49 -4.55
N ARG A 205 -4.55 -11.06 -4.64
CA ARG A 205 -5.04 -12.03 -3.66
C ARG A 205 -4.14 -13.26 -3.60
N ALA A 206 -3.77 -13.82 -4.75
CA ALA A 206 -2.87 -14.97 -4.83
C ALA A 206 -1.48 -14.66 -4.28
N LYS A 207 -0.90 -13.49 -4.60
CA LYS A 207 0.37 -13.00 -4.04
C LYS A 207 0.34 -13.01 -2.51
N ARG A 208 -0.71 -12.46 -1.91
CA ARG A 208 -0.89 -12.43 -0.44
C ARG A 208 -0.99 -13.84 0.16
N MET A 209 -1.66 -14.78 -0.52
CA MET A 209 -1.73 -16.18 -0.07
C MET A 209 -0.35 -16.86 -0.14
N LEU A 210 0.40 -16.66 -1.22
CA LEU A 210 1.73 -17.24 -1.41
C LEU A 210 2.75 -16.77 -0.37
N SER A 211 2.52 -15.65 0.32
CA SER A 211 3.35 -15.23 1.47
C SER A 211 3.32 -16.22 2.64
N SER A 212 2.28 -17.06 2.75
CA SER A 212 2.15 -18.07 3.81
C SER A 212 1.95 -19.50 3.29
N THR A 213 1.53 -19.69 2.04
CA THR A 213 1.35 -21.02 1.41
C THR A 213 2.39 -21.30 0.33
N ALA A 214 2.63 -22.59 0.03
CA ALA A 214 3.56 -23.01 -1.02
C ALA A 214 2.96 -22.92 -2.43
N GLU A 215 1.64 -22.96 -2.54
CA GLU A 215 0.88 -22.92 -3.79
C GLU A 215 -0.50 -22.29 -3.55
N THR A 216 -1.11 -21.74 -4.60
CA THR A 216 -2.48 -21.24 -4.62
C THR A 216 -3.06 -21.26 -6.04
N THR A 217 -4.36 -21.05 -6.18
CA THR A 217 -5.06 -21.00 -7.47
C THR A 217 -5.55 -19.59 -7.76
N ILE A 218 -5.31 -19.12 -8.98
CA ILE A 218 -5.85 -17.85 -9.50
C ILE A 218 -7.08 -18.19 -10.32
N GLU A 219 -8.24 -17.71 -9.89
CA GLU A 219 -9.52 -18.00 -10.52
C GLU A 219 -10.32 -16.73 -10.81
N VAL A 220 -10.89 -16.65 -12.00
CA VAL A 220 -11.76 -15.56 -12.44
C VAL A 220 -12.88 -16.11 -13.33
N ASP A 221 -14.11 -16.10 -12.82
CA ASP A 221 -15.30 -16.52 -13.57
C ASP A 221 -15.55 -15.60 -14.77
N SER A 222 -15.92 -16.11 -15.93
CA SER A 222 -16.28 -15.32 -17.11
C SER A 222 -15.24 -14.21 -17.39
N LEU A 223 -13.95 -14.57 -17.39
CA LEU A 223 -12.85 -13.63 -17.58
C LEU A 223 -12.99 -12.90 -18.93
N HIS A 224 -13.36 -13.63 -19.98
CA HIS A 224 -13.54 -13.08 -21.33
C HIS A 224 -14.59 -13.88 -22.10
N ASP A 225 -15.60 -13.22 -22.68
CA ASP A 225 -16.65 -13.81 -23.52
C ASP A 225 -17.27 -15.10 -22.94
N GLY A 226 -17.54 -15.11 -21.62
CA GLY A 226 -18.13 -16.27 -20.94
C GLY A 226 -17.13 -17.36 -20.55
N ILE A 227 -15.85 -17.21 -20.88
CA ILE A 227 -14.79 -18.18 -20.58
C ILE A 227 -14.24 -17.94 -19.18
N ASP A 228 -14.36 -18.93 -18.31
CA ASP A 228 -13.73 -18.95 -17.00
C ASP A 228 -12.20 -19.13 -17.11
N PHE A 229 -11.47 -18.53 -16.18
CA PHE A 229 -10.02 -18.73 -16.06
C PHE A 229 -9.69 -19.34 -14.71
N SER A 230 -8.89 -20.42 -14.73
CA SER A 230 -8.28 -21.00 -13.54
C SER A 230 -6.87 -21.50 -13.86
N THR A 231 -5.93 -21.19 -12.98
CA THR A 231 -4.54 -21.66 -13.07
C THR A 231 -3.90 -21.76 -11.68
N SER A 232 -3.08 -22.79 -11.46
CA SER A 232 -2.31 -22.94 -10.23
C SER A 232 -0.96 -22.22 -10.35
N ILE A 233 -0.48 -21.65 -9.25
CA ILE A 233 0.84 -21.04 -9.17
C ILE A 233 1.51 -21.36 -7.83
N SER A 234 2.76 -21.82 -7.88
CA SER A 234 3.59 -22.05 -6.70
C SER A 234 4.31 -20.78 -6.26
N ARG A 235 4.72 -20.73 -4.98
CA ARG A 235 5.59 -19.67 -4.45
C ARG A 235 6.91 -19.60 -5.23
N SER A 236 7.50 -20.75 -5.53
CA SER A 236 8.74 -20.80 -6.33
C SER A 236 8.58 -20.19 -7.72
N ARG A 237 7.42 -20.38 -8.36
CA ARG A 237 7.13 -19.77 -9.66
C ARG A 237 6.91 -18.26 -9.53
N PHE A 238 6.21 -17.81 -8.49
CA PHE A 238 6.08 -16.39 -8.18
C PHE A 238 7.43 -15.72 -7.95
N GLU A 239 8.32 -16.36 -7.20
CA GLU A 239 9.68 -15.86 -6.94
C GLU A 239 10.53 -15.81 -8.22
N GLU A 240 10.40 -16.80 -9.09
CA GLU A 240 11.08 -16.82 -10.39
C GLU A 240 10.58 -15.69 -11.30
N LEU A 241 9.26 -15.46 -11.38
CA LEU A 241 8.66 -14.40 -12.18
C LEU A 241 9.13 -13.01 -11.76
N ASN A 242 9.43 -12.82 -10.48
CA ASN A 242 9.78 -11.53 -9.89
C ASN A 242 11.26 -11.38 -9.54
N ARG A 243 12.12 -12.32 -9.95
CA ARG A 243 13.52 -12.38 -9.55
C ARG A 243 14.27 -11.07 -9.78
N ASP A 244 14.10 -10.47 -10.95
CA ASP A 244 14.79 -9.22 -11.31
C ASP A 244 14.32 -8.05 -10.45
N LEU A 245 13.01 -8.00 -10.13
CA LEU A 245 12.43 -6.97 -9.26
C LEU A 245 12.87 -7.15 -7.80
N PHE A 246 13.00 -8.40 -7.33
CA PHE A 246 13.54 -8.68 -5.99
C PHE A 246 15.02 -8.34 -5.89
N ASN A 247 15.81 -8.67 -6.90
CA ASN A 247 17.23 -8.29 -6.95
C ASN A 247 17.42 -6.77 -7.02
N ALA A 248 16.48 -6.03 -7.59
CA ALA A 248 16.52 -4.56 -7.58
C ALA A 248 16.23 -3.95 -6.20
N ALA A 249 15.64 -4.72 -5.28
CA ALA A 249 15.33 -4.31 -3.92
C ALA A 249 16.36 -4.76 -2.87
N LEU A 250 17.30 -5.65 -3.23
CA LEU A 250 18.30 -6.26 -2.34
C LEU A 250 19.71 -5.72 -2.63
#